data_AF-A0A3D1YID1-F1
#
_entry.id   AF-A0A3D1YID1-F1
#
_cell.length_a   1.000
_cell.length_b   1.000
_cell.length_c   1.000
_cell.angle_alpha   90.00
_cell.angle_beta   90.00
_cell.angle_gamma   90.00
#
_symmetry.space_group_name_H-M   'P 1'
#
loop_
_entity.id
_entity.type
_entity.pdbx_description
1 polymer ?
#
loop_
_entity_poly.entity_id
_entity_poly.type
_entity_poly.pdbx_seq_one_letter_code
_entity_poly.pdbx_strand_id
1 'polypeptide(L)'
;MTFLGIHIRANEKYESNLVVLDCTSTIIQTSTFKSNDQLYDLISTINPNTVALGSPTSLPLGLCCLEIDCGCTYDIDGNKGRVSEIQMASMSISCFYTTRGSISRTLIYRSMDIFKTLTELNYKVIETYPYATKSILFKENASIADSQNTLQTTYDNLSSRVFNMGQSNQWDKKSLDAVLSSYTALLHHQDKTNMLGIEKEGLLVVPDLTS
;
A
#
# COMPACT_ATOMS: atom_id res chain seq x y z
N MET A 1 20.38 -2.41 -3.59
CA MET A 1 19.00 -2.88 -3.81
C MET A 1 18.06 -1.71 -3.63
N THR A 2 16.95 -1.67 -4.35
CA THR A 2 15.98 -0.57 -4.31
C THR A 2 14.56 -1.07 -4.09
N PHE A 3 13.80 -0.34 -3.30
CA PHE A 3 12.46 -0.67 -2.84
C PHE A 3 11.52 0.46 -3.23
N LEU A 4 10.60 0.19 -4.14
CA LEU A 4 9.70 1.20 -4.69
C LEU A 4 8.35 1.09 -3.99
N GLY A 5 7.89 2.18 -3.37
CA GLY A 5 6.56 2.28 -2.78
C GLY A 5 5.64 3.18 -3.59
N ILE A 6 4.39 2.76 -3.78
CA ILE A 6 3.42 3.47 -4.61
C ILE A 6 2.16 3.83 -3.80
N HIS A 7 1.75 5.10 -3.92
CA HIS A 7 0.40 5.54 -3.59
C HIS A 7 -0.38 5.79 -4.89
N ILE A 8 -1.26 4.85 -5.25
CA ILE A 8 -2.06 4.90 -6.48
C ILE A 8 -3.31 5.77 -6.27
N ARG A 9 -3.68 6.56 -7.29
CA ARG A 9 -4.98 7.24 -7.38
C ARG A 9 -5.94 6.46 -8.28
N ALA A 10 -7.24 6.58 -8.01
CA ALA A 10 -8.25 5.83 -8.75
C ALA A 10 -8.26 6.07 -10.26
N ASN A 11 -7.88 7.28 -10.71
CA ASN A 11 -7.89 7.64 -12.11
C ASN A 11 -6.78 8.65 -12.43
N GLU A 12 -6.53 8.82 -13.72
CA GLU A 12 -5.43 9.63 -14.26
C GLU A 12 -5.63 11.15 -14.12
N LYS A 13 -6.81 11.59 -13.65
CA LYS A 13 -7.05 13.01 -13.33
C LYS A 13 -6.12 13.50 -12.22
N TYR A 14 -5.71 12.60 -11.33
CA TYR A 14 -4.89 12.91 -10.16
C TYR A 14 -3.55 12.19 -10.21
N GLU A 15 -2.51 12.87 -9.74
CA GLU A 15 -1.18 12.29 -9.65
C GLU A 15 -1.09 11.25 -8.54
N SER A 16 -0.58 10.09 -8.92
CA SER A 16 -0.08 9.06 -8.03
C SER A 16 1.36 9.37 -7.66
N ASN A 17 1.81 8.90 -6.50
CA ASN A 17 3.16 9.17 -6.00
C ASN A 17 3.95 7.87 -5.91
N LEU A 18 5.24 7.94 -6.22
CA LEU A 18 6.17 6.87 -5.93
C LEU A 18 7.41 7.39 -5.19
N VAL A 19 7.95 6.53 -4.34
CA VAL A 19 9.18 6.77 -3.58
C VAL A 19 10.07 5.55 -3.70
N VAL A 20 11.37 5.78 -3.92
CA VAL A 20 12.37 4.73 -3.98
C VAL A 20 13.33 4.88 -2.81
N LEU A 21 13.41 3.84 -1.99
CA LEU A 21 14.43 3.68 -0.97
C LEU A 21 15.53 2.75 -1.46
N ASP A 22 16.76 2.98 -1.03
CA ASP A 22 17.81 1.96 -1.10
C ASP A 22 17.78 1.04 0.15
N CYS A 23 18.70 0.07 0.19
CA CYS A 23 18.82 -0.86 1.32
C CYS A 23 19.34 -0.23 2.63
N THR A 24 19.74 1.05 2.61
CA THR A 24 20.13 1.82 3.80
C THR A 24 18.99 2.65 4.36
N SER A 25 17.77 2.51 3.82
CA SER A 25 16.61 3.36 4.15
C SER A 25 16.77 4.81 3.69
N THR A 26 17.56 5.06 2.65
CA THR A 26 17.74 6.40 2.09
C THR A 26 16.82 6.62 0.89
N ILE A 27 16.11 7.75 0.85
CA ILE A 27 15.36 8.16 -0.34
C ILE A 27 16.33 8.55 -1.44
N ILE A 28 16.30 7.80 -2.54
CA ILE A 28 17.13 8.05 -3.72
C ILE A 28 16.34 8.68 -4.87
N GLN A 29 15.02 8.52 -4.88
CA GLN A 29 14.15 9.09 -5.90
C GLN A 29 12.72 9.26 -5.40
N THR A 30 12.09 10.36 -5.80
CA THR A 30 10.64 10.57 -5.71
C THR A 30 10.14 10.96 -7.09
N SER A 31 8.91 10.58 -7.42
CA SER A 31 8.30 10.93 -8.70
C SER A 31 6.78 10.83 -8.64
N THR A 32 6.11 11.41 -9.63
CA THR A 32 4.66 11.33 -9.81
C THR A 32 4.32 10.79 -11.18
N PHE A 33 3.15 10.16 -11.28
CA PHE A 33 2.63 9.63 -12.54
C PHE A 33 1.10 9.69 -12.56
N LYS A 34 0.52 9.74 -13.76
CA LYS A 34 -0.94 9.75 -13.95
C LYS A 34 -1.43 8.43 -14.52
N SER A 35 -0.82 7.95 -15.60
CA SER A 35 -1.22 6.72 -16.29
C SER A 35 -0.42 5.49 -15.85
N ASN A 36 -0.95 4.30 -16.16
CA ASN A 36 -0.24 3.05 -15.92
C ASN A 36 0.99 2.92 -16.83
N ASP A 37 0.94 3.40 -18.07
CA ASP A 37 2.10 3.40 -18.98
C ASP A 37 3.27 4.22 -18.42
N GLN A 38 2.99 5.42 -17.89
CA GLN A 38 4.01 6.23 -17.22
C GLN A 38 4.61 5.50 -16.01
N LEU A 39 3.78 4.78 -15.25
CA LEU A 39 4.27 3.96 -14.15
C LEU A 39 5.21 2.86 -14.64
N TYR A 40 4.86 2.16 -15.71
CA TYR A 40 5.66 1.06 -16.25
C TYR A 40 7.00 1.57 -16.81
N ASP A 41 7.03 2.72 -17.47
CA ASP A 41 8.27 3.36 -17.93
C ASP A 41 9.18 3.73 -16.75
N LEU A 42 8.60 4.30 -15.69
CA LEU A 42 9.33 4.65 -14.46
C LEU A 42 9.89 3.39 -13.78
N ILE A 43 9.08 2.34 -13.63
CA ILE A 43 9.52 1.07 -13.02
C ILE A 43 10.61 0.42 -13.87
N SER A 44 10.49 0.42 -15.20
CA SER A 44 11.51 -0.12 -16.11
C SER A 44 12.84 0.63 -15.98
N THR A 45 12.78 1.95 -15.84
CA THR A 45 13.97 2.80 -15.65
C THR A 45 14.61 2.59 -14.28
N ILE A 46 13.80 2.50 -13.22
CA ILE A 46 14.28 2.33 -11.84
C ILE A 46 14.78 0.90 -11.60
N ASN A 47 14.15 -0.08 -12.25
CA ASN A 47 14.34 -1.52 -12.10
C ASN A 47 14.44 -1.98 -10.63
N PRO A 48 13.37 -1.78 -9.82
CA PRO A 48 13.42 -2.02 -8.39
C PRO A 48 13.45 -3.51 -8.04
N ASN A 49 14.09 -3.84 -6.90
CA ASN A 49 14.07 -5.20 -6.37
C ASN A 49 12.68 -5.60 -5.83
N THR A 50 11.86 -4.65 -5.40
CA THR A 50 10.49 -4.89 -4.94
C THR A 50 9.63 -3.65 -5.20
N VAL A 51 8.41 -3.88 -5.68
CA VAL A 51 7.37 -2.87 -5.85
C VAL A 51 6.29 -3.11 -4.79
N ALA A 52 6.04 -2.13 -3.91
CA ALA A 52 4.98 -2.14 -2.92
C ALA A 52 3.81 -1.26 -3.35
N LEU A 53 2.64 -1.88 -3.53
CA LEU A 53 1.38 -1.21 -3.84
C LEU A 53 0.61 -0.94 -2.55
N GLY A 54 0.41 0.35 -2.21
CA GLY A 54 -0.30 0.77 -1.01
C GLY A 54 -1.84 0.64 -1.09
N SER A 55 -2.36 -0.29 -1.89
CA SER A 55 -3.78 -0.48 -2.15
C SER A 55 -4.11 -1.95 -2.41
N PRO A 56 -5.35 -2.40 -2.14
CA PRO A 56 -5.78 -3.77 -2.42
C PRO A 56 -5.48 -4.21 -3.85
N THR A 57 -4.95 -5.41 -4.02
CA THR A 57 -4.51 -5.98 -5.30
C THR A 57 -5.35 -7.17 -5.75
N SER A 58 -6.45 -7.44 -5.05
CA SER A 58 -7.27 -8.64 -5.20
C SER A 58 -8.70 -8.42 -4.74
N LEU A 59 -9.56 -9.39 -5.07
CA LEU A 59 -10.94 -9.47 -4.59
C LEU A 59 -11.04 -10.46 -3.42
N PRO A 60 -12.07 -10.33 -2.56
CA PRO A 60 -12.47 -11.39 -1.64
C PRO A 60 -12.80 -12.68 -2.39
N LEU A 61 -12.52 -13.81 -1.74
CA LEU A 61 -12.78 -15.13 -2.29
C LEU A 61 -14.27 -15.31 -2.60
N GLY A 62 -14.56 -15.84 -3.79
CA GLY A 62 -15.91 -16.02 -4.33
C GLY A 62 -16.44 -14.83 -5.15
N LEU A 63 -15.92 -13.61 -4.94
CA LEU A 63 -16.31 -12.47 -5.76
C LEU A 63 -15.55 -12.43 -7.09
N CYS A 64 -16.28 -12.30 -8.20
CA CYS A 64 -15.66 -12.03 -9.50
C CYS A 64 -15.51 -10.52 -9.80
N CYS A 65 -16.23 -9.66 -9.08
CA CYS A 65 -16.16 -8.21 -9.20
C CYS A 65 -16.74 -7.52 -7.95
N LEU A 66 -16.64 -6.18 -7.92
CA LEU A 66 -17.19 -5.31 -6.88
C LEU A 66 -18.46 -4.57 -7.37
N GLU A 67 -19.09 -5.04 -8.44
CA GLU A 67 -20.35 -4.49 -8.97
C GLU A 67 -21.53 -4.87 -8.07
N ILE A 68 -22.43 -3.92 -7.83
CA ILE A 68 -23.60 -4.12 -6.96
C ILE A 68 -24.54 -5.18 -7.56
N ASP A 69 -24.75 -5.12 -8.87
CA ASP A 69 -25.74 -5.94 -9.58
C ASP A 69 -25.24 -7.33 -10.00
N CYS A 70 -24.02 -7.71 -9.60
CA CYS A 70 -23.48 -9.04 -9.93
C CYS A 70 -24.15 -10.15 -9.09
N GLY A 71 -24.16 -11.40 -9.57
CA GLY A 71 -24.69 -12.55 -8.82
C GLY A 71 -23.67 -13.36 -7.99
N CYS A 72 -22.36 -13.04 -8.05
CA CYS A 72 -21.34 -13.78 -7.30
C CYS A 72 -21.50 -13.69 -5.77
N THR A 73 -21.09 -14.72 -5.03
CA THR A 73 -21.21 -14.76 -3.57
C THR A 73 -19.85 -14.91 -2.93
N TYR A 74 -19.70 -14.47 -1.69
CA TYR A 74 -18.49 -14.78 -0.93
C TYR A 74 -18.42 -16.29 -0.71
N ASP A 75 -17.23 -16.87 -0.87
CA ASP A 75 -17.01 -18.30 -0.60
C ASP A 75 -16.89 -18.59 0.90
N ILE A 76 -16.58 -17.57 1.70
CA ILE A 76 -16.46 -17.69 3.15
C ILE A 76 -17.69 -17.06 3.79
N ASP A 77 -18.58 -17.90 4.31
CA ASP A 77 -19.82 -17.48 4.96
C ASP A 77 -19.54 -16.50 6.11
N GLY A 78 -20.26 -15.38 6.12
CA GLY A 78 -20.13 -14.34 7.15
C GLY A 78 -18.94 -13.38 6.97
N ASN A 79 -17.98 -13.69 6.09
CA ASN A 79 -16.87 -12.78 5.80
C ASN A 79 -17.31 -11.72 4.80
N LYS A 80 -17.45 -10.48 5.28
CA LYS A 80 -17.46 -9.31 4.41
C LYS A 80 -16.00 -8.91 4.21
N GLY A 81 -15.56 -8.77 2.97
CA GLY A 81 -14.18 -8.37 2.66
C GLY A 81 -13.18 -9.53 2.62
N ARG A 82 -11.90 -9.16 2.48
CA ARG A 82 -10.78 -10.11 2.42
C ARG A 82 -10.38 -10.58 3.81
N VAL A 83 -9.81 -11.78 3.91
CA VAL A 83 -9.26 -12.34 5.16
C VAL A 83 -8.21 -11.42 5.77
N SER A 84 -7.39 -10.75 4.95
CA SER A 84 -6.40 -9.77 5.43
C SER A 84 -7.05 -8.57 6.12
N GLU A 85 -8.22 -8.12 5.64
CA GLU A 85 -8.97 -7.00 6.21
C GLU A 85 -9.60 -7.37 7.55
N ILE A 86 -10.13 -8.60 7.66
CA ILE A 86 -10.65 -9.15 8.91
C ILE A 86 -9.53 -9.29 9.95
N GLN A 87 -8.36 -9.79 9.53
CA GLN A 87 -7.20 -9.90 10.42
C GLN A 87 -6.72 -8.52 10.89
N MET A 88 -6.61 -7.53 10.00
CA MET A 88 -6.31 -6.15 10.39
C MET A 88 -7.30 -5.59 11.41
N ALA A 89 -8.61 -5.80 11.19
CA ALA A 89 -9.63 -5.35 12.13
C ALA A 89 -9.49 -6.03 13.51
N SER A 90 -9.14 -7.32 13.56
CA SER A 90 -8.86 -8.04 14.82
C SER A 90 -7.66 -7.47 15.58
N MET A 91 -6.73 -6.83 14.86
CA MET A 91 -5.57 -6.12 15.42
C MET A 91 -5.89 -4.66 15.78
N SER A 92 -7.16 -4.25 15.75
CA SER A 92 -7.62 -2.86 15.95
C SER A 92 -7.06 -1.86 14.91
N ILE A 93 -6.65 -2.35 13.73
CA ILE A 93 -6.24 -1.51 12.61
C ILE A 93 -7.46 -1.24 11.74
N SER A 94 -7.89 0.02 11.70
CA SER A 94 -9.00 0.44 10.84
C SER A 94 -8.65 0.22 9.37
N CYS A 95 -9.55 -0.40 8.62
CA CYS A 95 -9.41 -0.56 7.17
C CYS A 95 -10.76 -0.46 6.47
N PHE A 96 -10.74 -0.07 5.19
CA PHE A 96 -11.91 -0.13 4.33
C PHE A 96 -11.96 -1.49 3.67
N TYR A 97 -13.09 -2.17 3.83
CA TYR A 97 -13.24 -3.52 3.33
C TYR A 97 -13.47 -3.50 1.82
N THR A 98 -12.79 -4.41 1.12
CA THR A 98 -12.97 -4.65 -0.31
C THR A 98 -14.27 -5.41 -0.49
N THR A 99 -15.35 -4.72 -0.85
CA THR A 99 -16.70 -5.28 -0.93
C THR A 99 -17.44 -4.73 -2.15
N ARG A 100 -18.56 -5.35 -2.49
CA ARG A 100 -19.45 -4.84 -3.54
C ARG A 100 -19.89 -3.41 -3.23
N GLY A 101 -19.80 -2.54 -4.23
CA GLY A 101 -20.12 -1.12 -4.07
C GLY A 101 -19.10 -0.33 -3.25
N SER A 102 -17.90 -0.87 -2.96
CA SER A 102 -16.83 -0.12 -2.30
C SER A 102 -16.56 1.20 -3.03
N ILE A 103 -16.51 2.31 -2.29
CA ILE A 103 -16.22 3.64 -2.84
C ILE A 103 -14.85 3.72 -3.54
N SER A 104 -13.92 2.84 -3.17
CA SER A 104 -12.59 2.70 -3.73
C SER A 104 -12.51 1.69 -4.89
N ARG A 105 -13.65 1.21 -5.41
CA ARG A 105 -13.69 0.18 -6.47
C ARG A 105 -12.79 0.47 -7.66
N THR A 106 -12.84 1.68 -8.21
CA THR A 106 -12.00 2.06 -9.35
C THR A 106 -10.51 2.02 -9.01
N LEU A 107 -10.13 2.41 -7.78
CA LEU A 107 -8.76 2.28 -7.28
C LEU A 107 -8.34 0.81 -7.17
N ILE A 108 -9.22 -0.04 -6.63
CA ILE A 108 -8.94 -1.47 -6.44
C ILE A 108 -8.73 -2.15 -7.80
N TYR A 109 -9.63 -1.97 -8.76
CA TYR A 109 -9.45 -2.54 -10.11
C TYR A 109 -8.17 -2.04 -10.79
N ARG A 110 -7.83 -0.76 -10.65
CA ARG A 110 -6.57 -0.23 -11.18
C ARG A 110 -5.36 -0.88 -10.51
N SER A 111 -5.40 -1.05 -9.19
CA SER A 111 -4.32 -1.69 -8.42
C SER A 111 -4.14 -3.17 -8.80
N MET A 112 -5.25 -3.89 -9.04
CA MET A 112 -5.25 -5.27 -9.55
C MET A 112 -4.60 -5.36 -10.94
N ASP A 113 -4.94 -4.44 -11.84
CA ASP A 113 -4.36 -4.38 -13.19
C ASP A 113 -2.84 -4.13 -13.15
N ILE A 114 -2.40 -3.16 -12.34
CA ILE A 114 -0.98 -2.87 -12.12
C ILE A 114 -0.26 -4.09 -11.52
N PHE A 115 -0.83 -4.70 -10.47
CA PHE A 115 -0.25 -5.87 -9.82
C PHE A 115 -0.06 -7.03 -10.81
N LYS A 116 -1.11 -7.34 -11.58
CA LYS A 116 -1.07 -8.38 -12.61
C LYS A 116 0.00 -8.10 -13.65
N THR A 117 -0.02 -6.90 -14.24
CA THR A 117 0.92 -6.53 -15.32
C THR A 117 2.37 -6.60 -14.85
N LEU A 118 2.67 -6.04 -13.67
CA LEU A 118 4.03 -6.06 -13.13
C LEU A 118 4.49 -7.49 -12.78
N THR A 119 3.59 -8.34 -12.29
CA THR A 119 3.89 -9.76 -12.02
C THR A 119 4.19 -10.51 -13.32
N GLU A 120 3.41 -10.28 -14.39
CA GLU A 120 3.65 -10.86 -15.72
C GLU A 120 4.99 -10.38 -16.33
N LEU A 121 5.43 -9.18 -15.97
CA LEU A 121 6.76 -8.63 -16.30
C LEU A 121 7.88 -9.13 -15.37
N ASN A 122 7.61 -10.09 -14.48
CA ASN A 122 8.56 -10.69 -13.53
C ASN A 122 9.09 -9.75 -12.43
N TYR A 123 8.39 -8.64 -12.13
CA TYR A 123 8.71 -7.85 -10.95
C TYR A 123 8.21 -8.55 -9.68
N LYS A 124 8.99 -8.44 -8.60
CA LYS A 124 8.49 -8.80 -7.26
C LYS A 124 7.55 -7.70 -6.78
N VAL A 125 6.26 -7.98 -6.75
CA VAL A 125 5.23 -7.04 -6.30
C VAL A 125 4.63 -7.53 -4.99
N ILE A 126 4.45 -6.62 -4.03
CA ILE A 126 3.76 -6.89 -2.76
C ILE A 126 2.64 -5.88 -2.54
N GLU A 127 1.56 -6.33 -1.90
CA GLU A 127 0.54 -5.44 -1.37
C GLU A 127 0.96 -4.93 0.01
N THR A 128 0.81 -3.63 0.25
CA THR A 128 1.02 -2.99 1.56
C THR A 128 -0.18 -2.14 1.93
N TYR A 129 -0.30 -1.81 3.22
CA TYR A 129 -1.30 -0.86 3.70
C TYR A 129 -0.61 0.21 4.54
N PRO A 130 -0.31 1.41 3.97
CA PRO A 130 0.44 2.47 4.66
C PRO A 130 -0.10 2.82 6.04
N TYR A 131 -1.42 2.74 6.22
CA TYR A 131 -2.05 2.98 7.50
C TYR A 131 -1.71 1.89 8.54
N ALA A 132 -1.67 0.60 8.16
CA ALA A 132 -1.18 -0.45 9.06
C ALA A 132 0.27 -0.19 9.47
N THR A 133 1.14 0.26 8.55
CA THR A 133 2.52 0.61 8.88
C THR A 133 2.59 1.71 9.94
N LYS A 134 1.79 2.79 9.79
CA LYS A 134 1.70 3.86 10.82
C LYS A 134 1.17 3.33 12.15
N SER A 135 0.09 2.55 12.14
CA SER A 135 -0.52 2.05 13.36
C SER A 135 0.37 1.07 14.11
N ILE A 136 1.08 0.19 13.40
CA ILE A 136 1.96 -0.82 14.01
C ILE A 136 3.23 -0.16 14.54
N LEU A 137 3.96 0.59 13.71
CA LEU A 137 5.28 1.11 14.07
C LEU A 137 5.22 2.35 14.95
N PHE A 138 4.22 3.21 14.74
CA PHE A 138 4.17 4.53 15.37
C PHE A 138 3.06 4.64 16.42
N LYS A 139 2.22 3.60 16.57
CA LYS A 139 1.04 3.61 17.45
C LYS A 139 0.10 4.78 17.14
N GLU A 140 0.09 5.23 15.89
CA GLU A 140 -0.81 6.26 15.40
C GLU A 140 -2.21 5.64 15.23
N ASN A 141 -3.11 5.97 16.17
CA ASN A 141 -4.51 5.57 16.11
C ASN A 141 -5.34 6.69 15.46
N ALA A 142 -6.39 6.32 14.72
CA ALA A 142 -7.31 7.27 14.08
C ALA A 142 -8.09 8.17 15.06
N SER A 143 -7.94 7.99 16.38
CA SER A 143 -8.86 8.53 17.38
C SER A 143 -8.55 9.95 17.89
N ILE A 144 -7.60 10.70 17.33
CA ILE A 144 -7.39 12.10 17.75
C ILE A 144 -7.28 13.01 16.53
N ALA A 145 -8.34 13.81 16.37
CA ALA A 145 -8.51 14.80 15.33
C ALA A 145 -7.52 15.95 15.48
N ASP A 146 -6.50 15.98 14.61
CA ASP A 146 -6.12 17.19 13.88
C ASP A 146 -5.28 16.79 12.65
N SER A 147 -5.83 16.95 11.45
CA SER A 147 -5.23 16.39 10.23
C SER A 147 -3.82 16.91 9.92
N GLN A 148 -3.48 18.12 10.35
CA GLN A 148 -2.13 18.68 10.23
C GLN A 148 -1.16 18.10 11.26
N ASN A 149 -1.63 17.87 12.50
CA ASN A 149 -0.83 17.24 13.54
C ASN A 149 -0.50 15.78 13.18
N THR A 150 -1.43 15.07 12.52
CA THR A 150 -1.18 13.70 12.02
C THR A 150 -0.10 13.67 10.93
N LEU A 151 -0.09 14.63 9.99
CA LEU A 151 0.89 14.64 8.90
C LEU A 151 2.31 14.91 9.41
N GLN A 152 2.47 15.92 10.27
CA GLN A 152 3.76 16.24 10.88
C GLN A 152 4.25 15.08 11.77
N THR A 153 3.35 14.47 12.55
CA THR A 153 3.69 13.29 13.38
C THR A 153 4.19 12.13 12.52
N THR A 154 3.48 11.78 11.43
CA THR A 154 3.93 10.74 10.49
C THR A 154 5.30 11.11 9.89
N TYR A 155 5.52 12.38 9.52
CA TYR A 155 6.81 12.84 9.00
C TYR A 155 7.93 12.67 10.03
N ASP A 156 7.74 13.13 11.27
CA ASP A 156 8.74 13.04 12.33
C ASP A 156 9.11 11.59 12.61
N ASN A 157 8.09 10.72 12.73
CA ASN A 157 8.28 9.28 12.90
C ASN A 157 9.09 8.65 11.76
N LEU A 158 8.76 8.98 10.51
CA LEU A 158 9.50 8.50 9.33
C LEU A 158 10.92 9.06 9.28
N SER A 159 11.12 10.35 9.59
CA SER A 159 12.42 11.02 9.50
C SER A 159 13.48 10.42 10.45
N SER A 160 13.03 9.74 11.51
CA SER A 160 13.92 8.98 12.41
C SER A 160 14.39 7.64 11.83
N ARG A 161 13.80 7.18 10.72
CA ARG A 161 14.01 5.85 10.12
C ARG A 161 14.37 5.88 8.64
N VAL A 162 13.98 6.94 7.95
CA VAL A 162 14.16 7.15 6.52
C VAL A 162 15.03 8.38 6.32
N PHE A 163 16.16 8.19 5.66
CA PHE A 163 17.13 9.24 5.41
C PHE A 163 16.80 10.01 4.13
N ASN A 164 17.31 11.25 4.05
CA ASN A 164 17.14 12.14 2.89
C ASN A 164 15.67 12.53 2.61
N MET A 165 14.84 12.67 3.64
CA MET A 165 13.47 13.17 3.48
C MET A 165 13.40 14.68 3.17
N GLY A 166 14.42 15.47 3.48
CA GLY A 166 14.38 16.91 3.24
C GLY A 166 13.58 17.66 4.31
N GLN A 167 12.66 18.54 3.91
CA GLN A 167 11.84 19.36 4.83
C GLN A 167 10.39 18.89 4.85
N SER A 168 9.72 18.96 6.01
CA SER A 168 8.35 18.42 6.17
C SER A 168 7.32 19.05 5.24
N ASN A 169 7.48 20.32 4.88
CA ASN A 169 6.59 21.05 3.96
C ASN A 169 6.62 20.52 2.51
N GLN A 170 7.55 19.63 2.16
CA GLN A 170 7.64 18.98 0.85
C GLN A 170 6.76 17.72 0.76
N TRP A 171 6.22 17.25 1.89
CA TRP A 171 5.50 15.98 1.96
C TRP A 171 4.03 16.18 2.23
N ASP A 172 3.20 15.74 1.29
CA ASP A 172 1.77 15.59 1.53
C ASP A 172 1.43 14.15 1.98
N LYS A 173 0.18 13.93 2.36
CA LYS A 173 -0.31 12.61 2.81
C LYS A 173 0.01 11.49 1.81
N LYS A 174 -0.15 11.74 0.51
CA LYS A 174 0.02 10.74 -0.55
C LYS A 174 1.50 10.37 -0.70
N SER A 175 2.37 11.38 -0.63
CA SER A 175 3.82 11.16 -0.67
C SER A 175 4.29 10.39 0.56
N LEU A 176 3.81 10.71 1.77
CA LEU A 176 4.14 9.94 2.98
C LEU A 176 3.60 8.51 2.94
N ASP A 177 2.39 8.30 2.39
CA ASP A 177 1.85 6.95 2.21
C ASP A 177 2.72 6.13 1.23
N ALA A 178 3.30 6.75 0.20
CA ALA A 178 4.26 6.10 -0.69
C ALA A 178 5.61 5.80 0.01
N VAL A 179 6.11 6.70 0.89
CA VAL A 179 7.29 6.42 1.73
C VAL A 179 7.03 5.20 2.60
N LEU A 180 5.86 5.09 3.23
CA LEU A 180 5.51 3.96 4.10
C LEU A 180 5.43 2.65 3.35
N SER A 181 4.85 2.64 2.14
CA SER A 181 4.87 1.45 1.27
C SER A 181 6.31 1.04 0.94
N SER A 182 7.16 1.98 0.58
CA SER A 182 8.57 1.71 0.25
C SER A 182 9.34 1.19 1.46
N TYR A 183 9.12 1.79 2.63
CA TYR A 183 9.72 1.36 3.89
C TYR A 183 9.23 -0.03 4.30
N THR A 184 7.96 -0.35 4.07
CA THR A 184 7.41 -1.70 4.31
C THR A 184 8.06 -2.73 3.38
N ALA A 185 8.32 -2.39 2.12
CA ALA A 185 9.09 -3.26 1.21
C ALA A 185 10.54 -3.49 1.69
N LEU A 186 11.21 -2.45 2.20
CA LEU A 186 12.53 -2.59 2.81
C LEU A 186 12.50 -3.52 4.03
N LEU A 187 11.53 -3.33 4.94
CA LEU A 187 11.35 -4.20 6.11
C LEU A 187 11.05 -5.65 5.69
N HIS A 188 10.25 -5.84 4.64
CA HIS A 188 9.95 -7.17 4.11
C HIS A 188 11.19 -7.88 3.59
N HIS A 189 12.09 -7.16 2.94
CA HIS A 189 13.40 -7.69 2.54
C HIS A 189 14.31 -8.05 3.72
N GLN A 190 14.10 -7.42 4.88
CA GLN A 190 14.84 -7.70 6.11
C GLN A 190 14.17 -8.76 6.99
N ASP A 191 13.14 -9.45 6.49
CA ASP A 191 12.33 -10.41 7.25
C ASP A 191 11.67 -9.80 8.52
N LYS A 192 11.37 -8.49 8.50
CA LYS A 192 10.75 -7.74 9.61
C LYS A 192 9.27 -7.43 9.36
N THR A 193 8.56 -8.36 8.72
CA THR A 193 7.15 -8.20 8.35
C THR A 193 6.37 -9.46 8.61
N ASN A 194 5.07 -9.30 8.88
CA ASN A 194 4.09 -10.36 8.80
C ASN A 194 3.29 -10.28 7.49
N MET A 195 2.68 -11.40 7.12
CA MET A 195 1.78 -11.51 5.98
C MET A 195 0.37 -11.84 6.48
N LEU A 196 -0.60 -11.01 6.13
CA LEU A 196 -2.00 -11.18 6.48
C LEU A 196 -2.80 -11.68 5.28
N GLY A 197 -3.84 -12.47 5.53
CA GLY A 197 -4.73 -13.03 4.51
C GLY A 197 -4.39 -14.47 4.14
N ILE A 198 -4.77 -14.84 2.91
CA ILE A 198 -4.54 -16.15 2.32
C ILE A 198 -4.06 -15.98 0.87
N GLU A 199 -3.28 -16.91 0.35
CA GLU A 199 -2.71 -16.81 -1.00
C GLU A 199 -3.77 -16.58 -2.09
N LYS A 200 -4.95 -17.20 -1.95
CA LYS A 200 -6.05 -17.06 -2.92
C LYS A 200 -6.59 -15.63 -3.05
N GLU A 201 -6.46 -14.83 -2.00
CA GLU A 201 -6.85 -13.41 -1.99
C GLU A 201 -5.62 -12.50 -2.06
N GLY A 202 -4.43 -13.03 -2.32
CA GLY A 202 -3.19 -12.28 -2.13
C GLY A 202 -2.88 -12.02 -0.65
N LEU A 203 -1.60 -11.88 -0.34
CA LEU A 203 -1.11 -11.59 0.99
C LEU A 203 -0.85 -10.10 1.15
N LEU A 204 -1.31 -9.52 2.26
CA LEU A 204 -1.01 -8.16 2.66
C LEU A 204 0.23 -8.15 3.55
N VAL A 205 1.27 -7.43 3.15
CA VAL A 205 2.50 -7.28 3.91
C VAL A 205 2.38 -6.10 4.87
N VAL A 206 2.62 -6.36 6.16
CA VAL A 206 2.63 -5.37 7.24
C VAL A 206 3.89 -5.51 8.09
N PRO A 207 4.38 -4.45 8.75
CA PRO A 207 5.48 -4.59 9.71
C PRO A 207 5.19 -5.61 10.80
N ASP A 208 6.23 -6.26 11.31
CA ASP A 208 6.07 -7.15 12.46
C ASP A 208 5.69 -6.37 13.72
N LEU A 209 4.84 -6.95 14.56
CA LEU A 209 4.44 -6.36 15.85
C LEU A 209 5.58 -6.38 16.88
N THR A 210 6.62 -7.19 16.65
CA THR A 210 7.77 -7.34 17.56
C THR A 210 9.00 -6.53 17.16
N SER A 211 8.96 -5.83 16.02
CA SER A 211 10.09 -5.07 15.45
C SER A 211 10.37 -3.74 16.15
#